data_AF-A0A521UT98-F1
#
_entry.id   AF-A0A521UT98-F1
#
_cell.length_a   1.000
_cell.length_b   1.000
_cell.length_c   1.000
_cell.angle_alpha   90.00
_cell.angle_beta   90.00
_cell.angle_gamma   90.00
#
_symmetry.space_group_name_H-M   'P 1'
#
loop_
_entity.id
_entity.type
_entity.pdbx_description
1 polymer ?
#
loop_
_entity_poly.entity_id
_entity_poly.type
_entity_poly.pdbx_seq_one_letter_code
_entity_poly.pdbx_strand_id
1 'polypeptide(L)'
;MPKGLKHIDISQKGELLRIAEQVRSAKQPLVLSKGGEDVAVLRPLKRAARKPHSKGRPTSADDPFWSIIGMAAGPDDGVTDVSGNKHKYLSDAYDSTHK
;
A
#
# COMPACT_ATOMS: atom_id res chain seq x y z
N MET A 1 -0.97 6.50 25.73
CA MET A 1 -1.04 5.95 24.35
C MET A 1 -2.16 6.66 23.60
N PRO A 2 -1.92 7.26 22.43
CA PRO A 2 -2.97 7.97 21.69
C PRO A 2 -3.99 6.96 21.14
N LYS A 3 -5.24 7.05 21.59
CA LYS A 3 -6.35 6.26 21.05
C LYS A 3 -6.55 6.65 19.58
N GLY A 4 -6.42 5.69 18.67
CA GLY A 4 -6.66 5.93 17.24
C GLY A 4 -8.06 6.50 17.00
N LEU A 5 -8.17 7.43 16.06
CA LEU A 5 -9.46 8.00 15.65
C LEU A 5 -10.27 6.92 14.92
N LYS A 6 -11.52 6.71 15.34
CA LYS A 6 -12.45 5.83 14.63
C LYS A 6 -12.80 6.46 13.28
N HIS A 7 -12.67 5.69 12.21
CA HIS A 7 -13.05 6.12 10.86
C HIS A 7 -14.51 5.74 10.59
N ILE A 8 -15.28 6.66 10.04
CA ILE A 8 -16.67 6.45 9.65
C ILE A 8 -16.76 6.73 8.15
N ASP A 9 -17.32 5.79 7.39
CA ASP A 9 -17.61 6.03 5.99
C ASP A 9 -18.86 6.94 5.86
N ILE A 10 -18.72 8.00 5.08
CA ILE A 10 -19.76 9.00 4.83
C ILE A 10 -20.35 8.90 3.42
N SER A 11 -19.97 7.88 2.64
CA SER A 11 -20.41 7.71 1.23
C SER A 11 -21.93 7.65 1.06
N GLN A 12 -22.64 7.06 2.02
CA GLN A 12 -24.11 6.96 2.00
C GLN A 12 -24.82 8.12 2.71
N LYS A 13 -24.08 9.11 3.24
CA LYS A 13 -24.61 10.24 4.02
C LYS A 13 -24.44 11.53 3.23
N GLY A 14 -25.35 11.78 2.28
CA GLY A 14 -25.22 12.86 1.30
C GLY A 14 -24.96 14.26 1.89
N GLU A 15 -25.64 14.63 2.96
CA GLU A 15 -25.45 15.95 3.59
C GLU A 15 -24.07 16.09 4.27
N LEU A 16 -23.61 15.04 4.96
CA LEU A 16 -22.28 15.03 5.59
C LEU A 16 -21.17 15.06 4.54
N LEU A 17 -21.36 14.41 3.40
CA LEU A 17 -20.43 14.45 2.28
C LEU A 17 -20.27 15.87 1.74
N ARG A 18 -21.38 16.58 1.50
CA ARG A 18 -21.35 17.98 1.01
C ARG A 18 -20.60 18.91 1.96
N ILE A 19 -20.88 18.82 3.27
CA ILE A 19 -20.20 19.64 4.28
C ILE A 19 -18.70 19.30 4.33
N ALA A 20 -18.34 18.01 4.27
CA ALA A 20 -16.95 17.59 4.26
C ALA A 20 -16.19 18.09 3.01
N GLU A 21 -16.83 18.09 1.84
CA GLU A 21 -16.26 18.63 0.61
C GLU A 21 -16.09 20.15 0.67
N GLN A 22 -17.06 20.87 1.23
CA GLN A 22 -16.97 22.31 1.44
C GLN A 22 -15.78 22.68 2.34
N VAL A 23 -15.63 22.01 3.48
CA VAL A 23 -14.49 22.19 4.40
C VAL A 23 -13.17 21.87 3.70
N ARG A 24 -13.14 20.82 2.87
CA ARG A 24 -11.95 20.44 2.07
C ARG A 24 -11.58 21.51 1.04
N SER A 25 -12.58 22.07 0.36
CA SER A 25 -12.39 23.09 -0.69
C SER A 25 -11.96 24.43 -0.10
N ALA A 26 -12.66 24.88 0.94
CA ALA A 26 -12.37 26.16 1.62
C ALA A 26 -11.07 26.14 2.43
N LYS A 27 -10.57 24.95 2.79
CA LYS A 27 -9.40 24.76 3.67
C LYS A 27 -9.54 25.42 5.05
N GLN A 28 -10.75 25.74 5.45
CA GLN A 28 -11.07 26.35 6.74
C GLN A 28 -11.86 25.35 7.62
N PRO A 29 -11.53 25.22 8.91
CA PRO A 29 -12.31 24.42 9.85
C PRO A 29 -13.75 24.93 10.00
N LEU A 30 -14.69 24.01 10.25
CA LEU A 30 -16.09 24.33 10.52
C LEU A 30 -16.54 23.65 11.82
N VAL A 31 -17.35 24.35 12.62
CA VAL A 31 -17.97 23.80 13.83
C VAL A 31 -19.39 23.33 13.47
N LEU A 32 -19.71 22.11 13.86
CA LEU A 32 -21.05 21.52 13.77
C LEU A 32 -21.77 21.76 15.09
N SER A 33 -22.89 22.48 15.05
CA SER A 33 -23.74 22.72 16.20
C SER A 33 -25.11 22.03 16.04
N LYS A 34 -25.72 21.65 17.16
CA LYS A 34 -27.07 21.09 17.22
C LYS A 34 -27.84 21.81 18.32
N GLY A 35 -28.91 22.52 17.96
CA GLY A 35 -29.73 23.24 18.93
C GLY A 35 -28.97 24.32 19.72
N GLY A 36 -27.94 24.92 19.11
CA GLY A 36 -27.11 25.95 19.76
C GLY A 36 -25.93 25.41 20.58
N GLU A 37 -25.78 24.10 20.69
CA GLU A 37 -24.62 23.47 21.33
C GLU A 37 -23.61 23.01 20.27
N ASP A 38 -22.32 23.29 20.49
CA ASP A 38 -21.23 22.85 19.63
C ASP A 38 -20.93 21.36 19.86
N VAL A 39 -21.10 20.54 18.82
CA VAL A 39 -21.03 19.07 18.91
C VAL A 39 -19.71 18.52 18.38
N ALA A 40 -19.20 19.07 17.28
CA ALA A 40 -18.00 18.55 16.64
C ALA A 40 -17.30 19.61 15.77
N VAL A 41 -16.00 19.42 15.54
CA VAL A 41 -15.22 20.27 14.62
C VAL A 41 -14.75 19.44 13.43
N LEU A 42 -15.11 19.87 12.23
CA LEU A 42 -14.61 19.33 10.98
C LEU A 42 -13.39 20.13 10.55
N ARG A 43 -12.26 19.45 10.33
CA ARG A 43 -11.02 20.05 9.83
C ARG A 43 -10.66 19.42 8.49
N PRO A 44 -10.13 20.21 7.54
CA PRO A 44 -9.61 19.65 6.30
C PRO A 44 -8.36 18.82 6.60
N LEU A 45 -8.37 17.54 6.22
CA LEU A 45 -7.19 16.68 6.31
C LEU A 45 -6.26 16.94 5.13
N LYS A 46 -4.98 17.17 5.40
CA LYS A 46 -3.93 17.10 4.36
C LYS A 46 -3.88 15.66 3.87
N ARG A 47 -3.94 15.43 2.55
CA ARG A 47 -3.66 14.10 2.00
C ARG A 47 -2.28 13.69 2.49
N ALA A 48 -2.19 12.58 3.22
CA ALA A 48 -0.91 11.98 3.52
C ALA A 48 -0.26 11.68 2.16
N ALA A 49 0.83 12.37 1.85
CA ALA A 49 1.64 12.00 0.69
C ALA A 49 1.98 10.52 0.88
N ARG A 50 1.59 9.66 -0.07
CA ARG A 50 2.07 8.28 -0.08
C ARG A 50 3.58 8.39 -0.01
N LYS A 51 4.20 7.81 1.03
CA LYS A 51 5.65 7.79 1.13
C LYS A 51 6.17 7.25 -0.20
N PRO A 52 7.00 7.99 -0.94
CA PRO A 52 7.59 7.43 -2.14
C PRO A 52 8.32 6.16 -1.70
N HIS A 53 7.96 5.02 -2.30
CA HIS A 53 8.81 3.83 -2.19
C HIS A 53 10.19 4.29 -2.63
N SER A 54 11.19 4.18 -1.76
CA SER A 54 12.57 4.37 -2.16
C SER A 54 12.82 3.33 -3.24
N LYS A 55 12.85 3.77 -4.51
CA LYS A 55 13.41 2.95 -5.57
C LYS A 55 14.84 2.67 -5.10
N GLY A 56 15.15 1.41 -4.82
CA GLY A 56 16.49 1.01 -4.41
C GLY A 56 17.52 1.58 -5.38
N ARG A 57 18.71 1.93 -4.89
CA ARG A 57 19.78 2.40 -5.77
C ARG A 57 20.08 1.27 -6.77
N PRO A 58 20.29 1.57 -8.07
CA PRO A 58 20.83 0.58 -8.99
C PRO A 58 22.12 0.00 -8.41
N THR A 59 22.25 -1.33 -8.42
CA THR A 59 23.48 -2.02 -8.02
C THR A 59 24.61 -1.62 -8.98
N SER A 60 25.77 -1.24 -8.45
CA SER A 60 26.97 -0.87 -9.22
C SER A 60 28.00 -1.99 -9.19
N ALA A 61 28.99 -1.95 -10.08
CA ALA A 61 30.13 -2.88 -10.09
C ALA A 61 30.92 -2.91 -8.77
N ASP A 62 30.85 -1.82 -8.00
CA ASP A 62 31.49 -1.69 -6.69
C ASP A 62 30.61 -2.19 -5.52
N ASP A 63 29.41 -2.72 -5.80
CA ASP A 63 28.51 -3.25 -4.77
C ASP A 63 29.07 -4.60 -4.25
N PRO A 64 29.15 -4.82 -2.92
CA PRO A 64 29.54 -6.12 -2.35
C PRO A 64 28.69 -7.30 -2.86
N PHE A 65 27.46 -7.05 -3.32
CA PHE A 65 26.59 -8.04 -3.91
C PHE A 65 26.72 -8.15 -5.44
N TRP A 66 27.54 -7.32 -6.08
CA TRP A 66 27.77 -7.37 -7.52
C TRP A 66 28.30 -8.74 -7.97
N SER A 67 29.19 -9.34 -7.18
CA SER A 67 29.78 -10.65 -7.47
C SER A 67 28.77 -11.80 -7.48
N ILE A 68 27.56 -11.59 -6.96
CA ILE A 68 26.49 -12.60 -6.94
C ILE A 68 25.71 -12.60 -8.27
N ILE A 69 25.68 -11.46 -8.96
CA ILE A 69 24.91 -11.29 -10.20
C ILE A 69 25.62 -12.07 -11.32
N GLY A 70 24.97 -13.12 -11.83
CA GLY A 70 25.51 -13.95 -12.91
C GLY A 70 26.36 -15.14 -12.47
N MET A 71 26.48 -15.44 -11.16
CA MET A 71 27.16 -16.66 -10.70
C MET A 71 26.49 -17.94 -11.24
N ALA A 72 25.19 -17.90 -11.51
CA ALA A 72 24.44 -19.02 -12.09
C ALA A 72 24.56 -19.14 -13.62
N ALA A 73 25.55 -18.47 -14.25
CA ALA A 73 25.75 -18.48 -15.70
C ALA A 73 26.96 -19.33 -16.15
N GLY A 74 27.43 -20.24 -15.29
CA GLY A 74 28.45 -21.21 -15.67
C GLY A 74 27.94 -22.17 -16.77
N PRO A 75 28.79 -22.69 -17.67
CA PRO A 75 28.39 -23.66 -18.70
C PRO A 75 27.72 -24.93 -18.16
N ASP A 76 28.04 -25.30 -16.91
CA ASP A 76 27.49 -26.44 -16.19
C ASP A 76 26.28 -26.09 -15.31
N ASP A 77 25.97 -24.80 -15.14
CA ASP A 77 24.88 -24.28 -14.32
C ASP A 77 23.64 -24.03 -15.19
N GLY A 78 23.36 -25.00 -16.06
CA GLY A 78 22.20 -25.03 -16.94
C GLY A 78 20.88 -25.11 -16.16
N VAL A 79 19.79 -25.31 -16.89
CA VAL A 79 18.44 -25.47 -16.34
C VAL A 79 18.46 -26.49 -15.18
N THR A 80 18.46 -25.99 -13.94
CA THR A 80 18.34 -26.82 -12.74
C THR A 80 17.00 -27.52 -12.75
N ASP A 81 16.91 -28.72 -12.15
CA ASP A 81 15.71 -29.55 -12.15
C ASP A 81 14.41 -28.76 -11.86
N VAL A 82 14.47 -27.86 -10.85
CA VAL A 82 13.37 -26.97 -10.47
C VAL A 82 13.03 -25.97 -11.57
N SER A 83 14.04 -25.33 -12.18
CA SER A 83 13.83 -24.34 -13.23
C SER A 83 13.33 -24.94 -14.55
N GLY A 84 13.72 -26.19 -14.85
CA GLY A 84 13.30 -26.91 -16.05
C GLY A 84 11.91 -27.51 -15.95
N ASN A 85 11.55 -27.94 -14.75
CA ASN A 85 10.28 -28.61 -14.48
C ASN A 85 9.27 -27.70 -13.76
N LYS A 86 9.43 -26.36 -13.84
CA LYS A 86 8.55 -25.39 -13.15
C LYS A 86 7.06 -25.65 -13.34
N HIS A 87 6.66 -26.08 -14.54
CA HIS A 87 5.26 -26.37 -14.86
C HIS A 87 4.77 -27.64 -14.18
N LYS A 88 5.61 -28.68 -14.11
CA LYS A 88 5.29 -29.93 -13.41
C LYS A 88 5.07 -29.68 -11.92
N TYR A 89 6.01 -28.99 -11.27
CA TYR A 89 5.90 -28.70 -9.84
C TYR A 89 4.72 -27.79 -9.51
N LEU A 90 4.41 -26.82 -10.38
CA LEU A 90 3.24 -25.99 -10.21
C LEU A 90 1.96 -26.83 -10.26
N SER A 91 1.83 -27.71 -11.25
CA SER A 91 0.68 -28.61 -11.38
C SER A 91 0.56 -29.56 -10.17
N ASP A 92 1.64 -30.22 -9.78
CA ASP A 92 1.66 -31.14 -8.63
C ASP A 92 1.25 -30.40 -7.34
N ALA A 93 1.69 -29.15 -7.16
CA ALA A 93 1.30 -28.34 -6.00
C ALA A 93 -0.21 -28.04 -5.98
N TYR A 94 -0.78 -27.64 -7.12
CA TYR A 94 -2.23 -27.40 -7.25
C TYR A 94 -3.05 -28.67 -7.02
N ASP A 95 -2.63 -29.81 -7.58
CA ASP A 95 -3.31 -31.09 -7.41
C ASP A 95 -3.21 -31.60 -5.96
N SER A 96 -2.08 -31.36 -5.28
CA SER A 96 -1.90 -31.72 -3.86
C SER A 96 -2.70 -30.85 -2.90
N THR A 97 -3.06 -29.61 -3.26
CA THR A 97 -3.85 -28.70 -2.41
C THR A 97 -5.37 -28.87 -2.57
N HIS A 98 -5.83 -29.60 -3.59
CA HIS A 98 -7.25 -29.82 -3.87
C HIS A 98 -7.70 -31.28 -3.65
N LYS A 99 -6.94 -32.04 -2.86
CA LYS A 99 -7.34 -33.32 -2.25
C LYS A 99 -7.58 -33.11 -0.76
#